data_AF-A0A0Q0INX3-F1
#
_entry.id   AF-A0A0Q0INX3-F1
#
_cell.length_a   1.000
_cell.length_b   1.000
_cell.length_c   1.000
_cell.angle_alpha   90.00
_cell.angle_beta   90.00
_cell.angle_gamma   90.00
#
_symmetry.space_group_name_H-M   'P 1'
#
loop_
_entity.id
_entity.type
_entity.pdbx_description
1 polymer ?
#
loop_
_entity_poly.entity_id
_entity_poly.type
_entity_poly.pdbx_seq_one_letter_code
_entity_poly.pdbx_strand_id
1 'polypeptide(L)'
;MCSPHAFSAQLPHAHIASPNHYEVLLDNSDVLVLRMTLAPGEQDNWHKHNAETVYFETGGKATISTKESQTTLEIPNGYVMWHDAWTHQVKNEGETTITAIIVESK
;
A
#
# COMPACT_ATOMS: atom_id res chain seq x y z
N MET A 1 -5.91 -21.33 -22.35
CA MET A 1 -6.75 -20.50 -21.47
C MET A 1 -5.93 -20.21 -20.22
N CYS A 2 -5.41 -18.99 -20.04
CA CYS A 2 -4.62 -18.64 -18.85
C CYS A 2 -5.56 -18.52 -17.64
N SER A 3 -5.26 -19.27 -16.58
CA SER A 3 -6.03 -19.30 -15.35
C SER A 3 -5.88 -17.96 -14.59
N PRO A 4 -6.96 -17.40 -14.01
CA PRO A 4 -6.94 -16.08 -13.34
C PRO A 4 -6.12 -16.04 -12.03
N HIS A 5 -5.54 -17.16 -11.60
CA HIS A 5 -4.84 -17.29 -10.31
C HIS A 5 -3.39 -16.77 -10.31
N ALA A 6 -2.82 -16.36 -11.45
CA ALA A 6 -1.37 -16.17 -11.57
C ALA A 6 -0.80 -14.85 -11.02
N PHE A 7 -1.63 -13.82 -10.77
CA PHE A 7 -1.10 -12.48 -10.47
C PHE A 7 -1.01 -12.16 -8.96
N SER A 8 -1.53 -13.01 -8.06
CA SER A 8 -1.48 -12.77 -6.60
C SER A 8 -0.22 -13.35 -5.92
N ALA A 9 0.19 -14.60 -6.22
CA ALA A 9 1.23 -15.28 -5.45
C ALA A 9 2.68 -14.87 -5.80
N GLN A 10 2.89 -14.05 -6.83
CA GLN A 10 4.23 -13.76 -7.36
C GLN A 10 4.71 -12.32 -7.10
N LEU A 11 3.82 -11.42 -6.64
CA LEU A 11 4.22 -10.03 -6.44
C LEU A 11 5.00 -9.84 -5.13
N PRO A 12 6.04 -9.02 -5.14
CA PRO A 12 6.80 -8.73 -3.94
C PRO A 12 5.98 -7.91 -2.94
N HIS A 13 6.41 -7.91 -1.67
CA HIS A 13 5.92 -6.94 -0.68
C HIS A 13 6.27 -5.51 -1.09
N ALA A 14 5.51 -4.52 -0.60
CA ALA A 14 5.63 -3.12 -0.99
C ALA A 14 7.07 -2.56 -0.95
N HIS A 15 7.79 -2.80 0.15
CA HIS A 15 9.16 -2.33 0.34
C HIS A 15 10.21 -2.96 -0.59
N ILE A 16 9.91 -4.13 -1.15
CA ILE A 16 10.76 -4.76 -2.17
C ILE A 16 10.38 -4.24 -3.56
N ALA A 17 9.09 -4.03 -3.83
CA ALA A 17 8.59 -3.52 -5.11
C ALA A 17 8.98 -2.06 -5.35
N SER A 18 8.99 -1.26 -4.29
CA SER A 18 9.07 0.20 -4.32
C SER A 18 9.99 0.71 -3.20
N PRO A 19 11.29 0.33 -3.18
CA PRO A 19 12.19 0.61 -2.06
C PRO A 19 12.43 2.10 -1.79
N ASN A 20 12.09 2.98 -2.74
CA ASN A 20 12.17 4.43 -2.58
C ASN A 20 10.92 5.04 -1.90
N HIS A 21 9.80 4.31 -1.84
CA HIS A 21 8.54 4.78 -1.25
C HIS A 21 8.24 4.15 0.11
N TYR A 22 8.94 3.07 0.48
CA TYR A 22 8.70 2.34 1.72
C TYR A 22 9.97 2.11 2.51
N GLU A 23 9.92 2.48 3.78
CA GLU A 23 10.96 2.22 4.77
C GLU A 23 10.50 1.09 5.71
N VAL A 24 11.36 0.09 5.96
CA VAL A 24 11.10 -0.94 6.98
C VAL A 24 11.41 -0.37 8.36
N LEU A 25 10.39 -0.25 9.21
CA LEU A 25 10.53 0.26 10.58
C LEU A 25 10.74 -0.87 11.60
N LEU A 26 10.09 -2.00 11.39
CA LEU A 26 10.20 -3.21 12.21
C LEU A 26 9.97 -4.43 11.35
N ASP A 27 10.79 -5.46 11.54
CA ASP A 27 10.58 -6.78 10.98
C ASP A 27 10.87 -7.79 12.10
N ASN A 28 9.84 -8.49 12.57
CA ASN A 28 9.98 -9.56 13.56
C ASN A 28 9.20 -10.81 13.14
N SER A 29 8.97 -11.74 14.06
CA SER A 29 8.25 -13.00 13.78
C SER A 29 6.75 -12.83 13.53
N ASP A 30 6.15 -11.75 14.03
CA ASP A 30 4.69 -11.57 14.06
C ASP A 30 4.22 -10.53 13.03
N VAL A 31 5.01 -9.48 12.83
CA VAL A 31 4.64 -8.33 11.99
C VAL A 31 5.81 -7.78 11.18
N LEU A 32 5.45 -7.18 10.05
CA LEU A 32 6.25 -6.23 9.28
C LEU A 32 5.61 -4.85 9.44
N VAL A 33 6.38 -3.87 9.90
CA VAL A 33 5.95 -2.47 9.99
C VAL A 33 6.68 -1.65 8.95
N LEU A 34 5.94 -0.99 8.09
CA LEU A 34 6.46 -0.13 7.03
C LEU A 34 6.00 1.31 7.25
N ARG A 35 6.85 2.28 6.86
CA ARG A 35 6.41 3.64 6.55
C ARG A 35 6.33 3.80 5.05
N MET A 36 5.15 4.14 4.54
CA MET A 36 4.97 4.61 3.16
C MET A 36 5.13 6.14 3.12
N THR A 37 5.83 6.65 2.12
CA THR A 37 5.84 8.07 1.74
C THR A 37 5.67 8.19 0.23
N LEU A 38 4.63 8.89 -0.19
CA LEU A 38 4.27 9.06 -1.60
C LEU A 38 4.00 10.53 -1.91
N ALA A 39 4.93 11.20 -2.60
CA ALA A 39 4.81 12.62 -2.91
C ALA A 39 3.71 12.89 -3.96
N PRO A 40 3.25 14.14 -4.12
CA PRO A 40 2.27 14.50 -5.15
C PRO A 40 2.67 13.99 -6.55
N GLY A 41 1.76 13.26 -7.20
CA GLY A 41 1.96 12.68 -8.52
C GLY A 41 2.79 11.39 -8.55
N GLU A 42 3.38 10.96 -7.43
CA GLU A 42 4.08 9.68 -7.36
C GLU A 42 3.11 8.50 -7.27
N GLN A 43 3.61 7.34 -7.68
CA GLN A 43 2.88 6.08 -7.71
C GLN A 43 3.85 4.95 -7.36
N ASP A 44 3.42 4.03 -6.50
CA ASP A 44 4.19 2.81 -6.22
C ASP A 44 4.06 1.77 -7.35
N ASN A 45 4.88 0.73 -7.31
CA ASN A 45 4.72 -0.43 -8.19
C ASN A 45 3.69 -1.41 -7.62
N TRP A 46 3.03 -2.18 -8.49
CA TRP A 46 2.17 -3.30 -8.08
C TRP A 46 2.87 -4.21 -7.07
N HIS A 47 2.23 -4.40 -5.93
CA HIS A 47 2.76 -5.17 -4.82
C HIS A 47 1.63 -5.88 -4.08
N LYS A 48 2.01 -6.72 -3.11
CA LYS A 48 1.07 -7.39 -2.21
C LYS A 48 1.31 -7.02 -0.77
N HIS A 49 0.25 -7.07 0.00
CA HIS A 49 0.26 -7.11 1.46
C HIS A 49 -0.44 -8.39 1.94
N ASN A 50 0.04 -8.98 3.03
CA ASN A 50 -0.76 -9.85 3.89
C ASN A 50 -1.84 -9.00 4.59
N ALA A 51 -2.59 -9.57 5.54
CA ALA A 51 -3.56 -8.78 6.30
C ALA A 51 -2.85 -7.61 7.00
N GLU A 52 -3.43 -6.42 6.90
CA GLU A 52 -2.76 -5.21 7.36
C GLU A 52 -3.70 -4.20 8.01
N THR A 53 -3.13 -3.41 8.92
CA THR A 53 -3.73 -2.18 9.43
C THR A 53 -2.88 -1.01 8.97
N VAL A 54 -3.51 0.02 8.42
CA VAL A 54 -2.83 1.23 7.93
C VAL A 54 -3.31 2.43 8.73
N TYR A 55 -2.36 3.21 9.25
CA TYR A 55 -2.60 4.52 9.85
C TYR A 55 -1.99 5.60 8.94
N PHE A 56 -2.83 6.48 8.41
CA PHE A 56 -2.39 7.60 7.59
C PHE A 56 -2.03 8.78 8.48
N GLU A 57 -0.75 8.99 8.76
CA GLU A 57 -0.26 10.16 9.48
C GLU A 57 -0.64 11.44 8.72
N THR A 58 -0.33 11.46 7.42
CA THR A 58 -0.80 12.49 6.49
C THR A 58 -1.53 11.81 5.34
N GLY A 59 -2.81 12.15 5.16
CA GLY A 59 -3.64 11.67 4.07
C GLY A 59 -3.50 12.52 2.81
N GLY A 60 -4.39 12.27 1.85
CA GLY A 60 -4.41 12.94 0.57
C GLY A 60 -5.35 12.26 -0.41
N LYS A 61 -5.41 12.81 -1.62
CA LYS A 61 -6.19 12.20 -2.70
C LYS A 61 -5.42 11.04 -3.31
N ALA A 62 -5.90 9.82 -3.09
CA ALA A 62 -5.25 8.61 -3.58
C ALA A 62 -6.15 7.86 -4.56
N THR A 63 -5.55 7.32 -5.60
CA THR A 63 -6.15 6.29 -6.45
C THR A 63 -5.56 4.95 -6.07
N ILE A 64 -6.41 4.02 -5.65
CA ILE A 64 -6.06 2.63 -5.37
C ILE A 64 -6.56 1.77 -6.54
N SER A 65 -5.64 1.03 -7.15
CA SER A 65 -5.92 0.11 -8.24
C SER A 65 -5.77 -1.33 -7.75
N THR A 66 -6.80 -2.15 -7.91
CA THR A 66 -6.74 -3.62 -7.84
C THR A 66 -6.94 -4.20 -9.25
N LYS A 67 -6.97 -5.53 -9.39
CA LYS A 67 -7.28 -6.13 -10.71
C LYS A 67 -8.73 -5.90 -11.12
N GLU A 68 -9.61 -5.79 -10.13
CA GLU A 68 -11.06 -5.77 -10.30
C GLU A 68 -11.58 -4.35 -10.43
N SER A 69 -10.94 -3.38 -9.76
CA SER A 69 -11.42 -2.00 -9.73
C SER A 69 -10.29 -1.00 -9.57
N GLN A 70 -10.61 0.26 -9.86
CA GLN A 70 -9.78 1.42 -9.57
C GLN A 70 -10.68 2.45 -8.89
N THR A 71 -10.29 2.87 -7.70
CA THR A 71 -11.09 3.79 -6.86
C THR A 71 -10.23 4.97 -6.44
N THR A 72 -10.74 6.19 -6.65
CA THR A 72 -10.12 7.41 -6.14
C THR A 72 -10.88 7.88 -4.90
N LEU A 73 -10.15 8.18 -3.83
CA LEU A 73 -10.70 8.65 -2.56
C LEU A 73 -9.86 9.78 -1.97
N GLU A 74 -10.50 10.60 -1.14
CA GLU A 74 -9.83 11.55 -0.25
C GLU A 74 -9.60 10.86 1.10
N ILE A 75 -8.33 10.68 1.48
CA ILE A 75 -7.95 10.07 2.74
C ILE A 75 -7.70 11.18 3.77
N PRO A 76 -8.44 11.24 4.89
CA PRO A 76 -8.16 12.21 5.95
C PRO A 76 -6.85 11.94 6.69
N ASN A 77 -6.25 12.99 7.26
CA ASN A 77 -5.17 12.82 8.24
C ASN A 77 -5.68 12.05 9.46
N GLY A 78 -4.86 11.15 9.97
CA GLY A 78 -5.18 10.28 11.09
C GLY A 78 -6.17 9.15 10.76
N TYR A 79 -6.53 8.96 9.49
CA TYR A 79 -7.43 7.87 9.09
C TYR A 79 -6.79 6.50 9.35
N VAL A 80 -7.62 5.53 9.75
CA VAL A 80 -7.21 4.15 9.94
C VAL A 80 -8.06 3.27 9.05
N MET A 81 -7.41 2.33 8.36
CA MET A 81 -8.09 1.27 7.63
C MET A 81 -7.48 -0.09 7.95
N TRP A 82 -8.27 -1.12 7.67
CA TRP A 82 -7.84 -2.50 7.72
C TRP A 82 -8.27 -3.21 6.43
N HIS A 83 -7.45 -4.15 5.96
CA HIS A 83 -7.79 -5.01 4.85
C HIS A 83 -7.19 -6.41 5.06
N ASP A 84 -7.87 -7.44 4.55
CA ASP A 84 -7.30 -8.78 4.37
C ASP A 84 -6.10 -8.74 3.41
N ALA A 85 -5.44 -9.88 3.17
CA ALA A 85 -4.39 -9.96 2.16
C ALA A 85 -4.90 -9.51 0.78
N TRP A 86 -4.12 -8.66 0.11
CA TRP A 86 -4.53 -8.03 -1.15
C TRP A 86 -3.34 -7.62 -2.01
N THR A 87 -3.65 -7.31 -3.26
CA THR A 87 -2.69 -6.88 -4.27
C THR A 87 -3.20 -5.59 -4.87
N HIS A 88 -2.40 -4.54 -4.78
CA HIS A 88 -2.79 -3.23 -5.27
C HIS A 88 -1.60 -2.42 -5.76
N GLN A 89 -1.91 -1.23 -6.23
CA GLN A 89 -1.00 -0.13 -6.49
C GLN A 89 -1.68 1.16 -6.04
N VAL A 90 -0.92 2.08 -5.45
CA VAL A 90 -1.41 3.37 -5.01
C VAL A 90 -0.73 4.49 -5.79
N LYS A 91 -1.53 5.45 -6.25
CA LYS A 91 -1.06 6.71 -6.82
C LYS A 91 -1.57 7.88 -5.98
N ASN A 92 -0.70 8.82 -5.67
CA ASN A 92 -1.07 10.09 -5.10
C ASN A 92 -1.51 11.05 -6.21
N GLU A 93 -2.82 11.32 -6.30
CA GLU A 93 -3.42 12.27 -7.24
C GLU A 93 -3.61 13.67 -6.64
N GLY A 94 -3.18 13.86 -5.40
CA GLY A 94 -3.35 15.10 -4.65
C GLY A 94 -2.13 16.03 -4.72
N GLU A 95 -2.19 17.09 -3.91
CA GLU A 95 -1.12 18.08 -3.78
C GLU A 95 -0.35 17.93 -2.45
N THR A 96 -0.77 17.00 -1.57
CA THR A 96 -0.11 16.70 -0.30
C THR A 96 0.66 15.39 -0.39
N THR A 97 1.84 15.32 0.22
CA THR A 97 2.53 14.03 0.39
C THR A 97 1.72 13.13 1.32
N ILE A 98 1.46 11.90 0.89
CA ILE A 98 0.82 10.88 1.73
C ILE A 98 1.91 10.19 2.54
N THR A 99 1.70 10.09 3.86
CA THR A 99 2.56 9.34 4.77
C THR A 99 1.71 8.40 5.61
N ALA A 100 2.04 7.11 5.59
CA ALA A 100 1.30 6.10 6.32
C ALA A 100 2.22 5.13 7.04
N ILE A 101 1.77 4.63 8.19
CA ILE A 101 2.35 3.50 8.89
C ILE A 101 1.49 2.28 8.61
N ILE A 102 2.10 1.23 8.08
CA ILE A 102 1.46 -0.03 7.72
C ILE A 102 1.97 -1.11 8.66
N VAL A 103 1.06 -1.83 9.30
CA VAL A 103 1.36 -3.00 10.13
C VAL A 103 0.78 -4.21 9.43
N GLU A 104 1.64 -4.99 8.79
CA GLU A 104 1.32 -6.19 8.03
C GLU A 104 1.61 -7.45 8.88
N SER A 105 0.67 -8.39 8.96
CA SER A 105 0.87 -9.68 9.64
C SER A 105 1.83 -10.58 8.86
N LYS A 106 2.64 -11.38 9.57
CA LYS A 106 3.49 -12.41 8.94
C LYS A 106 2.91 -13.82 9.00
#